data_AF-A0A0M8YZ26-F1
#
_entry.id   AF-A0A0M8YZ26-F1
#
_cell.length_a   1.000
_cell.length_b   1.000
_cell.length_c   1.000
_cell.angle_alpha   90.00
_cell.angle_beta   90.00
_cell.angle_gamma   90.00
#
_symmetry.space_group_name_H-M   'P 1'
#
loop_
_entity.id
_entity.type
_entity.pdbx_description
1 polymer ?
#
loop_
_entity_poly.entity_id
_entity_poly.type
_entity_poly.pdbx_seq_one_letter_code
_entity_poly.pdbx_strand_id
1 'polypeptide(L)'
;MFTPIRRRARRAALALSAAAALVLGTTAANGAPADPAPAKQGPTSVAYVEVNNNSMLNVGKYTLANGGGNVFDVAVIFAANINYDTGTQTAYLHFNENVQRVLDNVATQVRPLQRKGIKVLLSVLGNHQGAGFANFTSQQAASAFAKQLSDAVAEYGLDGVDFDDEYAEYGSNGTAQPNDSSFVHLVTALRANMPDKVISLYNIGPAAARLSYGGVDVSSAFDYAWNPYYGTWQVPGVALPKSKLSPAAVEIGRTSPATAAGLARRTVDEGYGVYLTYNLDGSDRSADVSAFTRELYGSEAVHTP
;
A
#
# COMPACT_ATOMS: atom_id res chain seq x y z
N MET A 1 11.04 -51.11 77.55
CA MET A 1 12.30 -50.89 78.28
C MET A 1 13.29 -50.16 77.38
N PHE A 2 13.80 -49.03 77.87
CA PHE A 2 15.07 -48.35 77.54
C PHE A 2 15.45 -47.98 76.08
N THR A 3 15.57 -46.66 75.84
CA THR A 3 16.50 -46.01 74.88
C THR A 3 17.96 -46.19 75.37
N PRO A 4 19.04 -46.08 74.55
CA PRO A 4 19.49 -44.81 73.91
C PRO A 4 20.30 -44.86 72.58
N ILE A 5 20.24 -43.73 71.85
CA ILE A 5 21.27 -42.94 71.12
C ILE A 5 22.59 -43.61 70.61
N ARG A 6 22.94 -43.44 69.32
CA ARG A 6 24.08 -42.58 68.83
C ARG A 6 24.27 -42.58 67.30
N ARG A 7 24.43 -41.36 66.79
CA ARG A 7 24.80 -40.94 65.42
C ARG A 7 26.06 -41.64 64.89
N ARG A 8 26.10 -41.91 63.57
CA ARG A 8 27.29 -41.69 62.72
C ARG A 8 26.86 -41.32 61.31
N ALA A 9 27.28 -40.15 60.86
CA ALA A 9 27.13 -39.65 59.50
C ALA A 9 28.01 -40.47 58.54
N ARG A 10 27.46 -40.81 57.37
CA ARG A 10 28.24 -41.26 56.21
C ARG A 10 27.82 -40.41 55.00
N ARG A 11 28.80 -39.67 54.49
CA ARG A 11 28.74 -38.90 53.25
C ARG A 11 28.60 -39.89 52.09
N ALA A 12 27.55 -39.76 51.29
CA ALA A 12 27.42 -40.44 50.00
C ALA A 12 27.92 -39.48 48.91
N ALA A 13 28.89 -39.96 48.13
CA ALA A 13 29.40 -39.29 46.94
C ALA A 13 28.35 -39.38 45.83
N LEU A 14 27.93 -38.24 45.28
CA LEU A 14 27.16 -38.18 44.04
C LEU A 14 28.13 -37.86 42.89
N ALA A 15 28.18 -38.77 41.91
CA ALA A 15 28.86 -38.56 40.66
C ALA A 15 28.19 -37.41 39.89
N LEU A 16 28.94 -36.36 39.54
CA LEU A 16 28.52 -35.36 38.57
C LEU A 16 28.80 -35.90 37.16
N SER A 17 27.76 -36.29 36.46
CA SER A 17 27.74 -36.38 35.01
C SER A 17 27.68 -34.96 34.43
N ALA A 18 28.74 -34.56 33.72
CA ALA A 18 28.75 -33.33 32.95
C ALA A 18 27.91 -33.51 31.68
N ALA A 19 26.70 -32.94 31.67
CA ALA A 19 25.93 -32.72 30.45
C ALA A 19 26.33 -31.33 29.90
N ALA A 20 27.10 -31.30 28.82
CA ALA A 20 27.36 -30.08 28.08
C ALA A 20 26.07 -29.68 27.34
N ALA A 21 25.38 -28.65 27.84
CA ALA A 21 24.30 -28.01 27.12
C ALA A 21 24.91 -27.14 26.01
N LEU A 22 24.75 -27.58 24.75
CA LEU A 22 25.05 -26.78 23.56
C LEU A 22 23.99 -25.67 23.48
N VAL A 23 24.33 -24.47 23.96
CA VAL A 23 23.52 -23.27 23.71
C VAL A 23 23.80 -22.84 22.27
N LEU A 24 22.95 -23.27 21.34
CA LEU A 24 22.86 -22.65 20.02
C LEU A 24 22.22 -21.27 20.21
N GLY A 25 23.06 -20.26 20.43
CA GLY A 25 22.66 -18.87 20.36
C GLY A 25 22.22 -18.57 18.93
N THR A 26 20.91 -18.46 18.69
CA THR A 26 20.38 -17.84 17.48
C THR A 26 20.74 -16.36 17.54
N THR A 27 21.85 -15.98 16.92
CA THR A 27 22.12 -14.59 16.58
C THR A 27 21.06 -14.18 15.57
N ALA A 28 19.99 -13.54 16.05
CA ALA A 28 19.17 -12.70 15.21
C ALA A 28 20.12 -11.72 14.52
N ALA A 29 20.21 -11.80 13.20
CA ALA A 29 20.90 -10.80 12.41
C ALA A 29 20.12 -9.50 12.59
N ASN A 30 20.48 -8.71 13.60
CA ASN A 30 20.14 -7.30 13.66
C ASN A 30 20.81 -6.67 12.43
N GLY A 31 20.04 -6.57 11.34
CA GLY A 31 20.41 -5.71 10.22
C GLY A 31 20.71 -4.33 10.79
N ALA A 32 21.89 -3.79 10.46
CA ALA A 32 22.23 -2.42 10.79
C ALA A 32 21.06 -1.50 10.37
N PRO A 33 20.74 -0.45 11.14
CA PRO A 33 19.82 0.57 10.67
C PRO A 33 20.31 1.04 9.30
N ALA A 34 19.45 0.95 8.29
CA ALA A 34 19.76 1.51 6.99
C ALA A 34 20.11 3.00 7.20
N ASP A 35 21.18 3.46 6.59
CA ASP A 35 21.48 4.90 6.58
C ASP A 35 20.22 5.64 6.12
N PRO A 36 19.83 6.74 6.80
CA PRO A 36 18.66 7.49 6.41
C PRO A 36 18.82 7.87 4.94
N ALA A 37 17.84 7.47 4.12
CA ALA A 37 17.83 7.82 2.71
C ALA A 37 18.02 9.34 2.58
N PRO A 38 18.85 9.81 1.63
CA PRO A 38 19.05 11.24 1.39
C PRO A 38 17.70 11.94 1.32
N ALA A 39 17.51 12.99 2.13
CA ALA A 39 16.22 13.68 2.25
C ALA A 39 15.88 14.39 0.93
N LYS A 40 15.11 13.70 0.08
CA LYS A 40 14.52 14.24 -1.14
C LYS A 40 13.49 15.30 -0.78
N GLN A 41 13.62 16.49 -1.37
CA GLN A 41 12.63 17.56 -1.27
C GLN A 41 11.77 17.59 -2.52
N GLY A 42 10.48 17.85 -2.37
CA GLY A 42 9.51 17.95 -3.46
C GLY A 42 8.27 17.07 -3.26
N PRO A 43 7.36 17.03 -4.24
CA PRO A 43 6.15 16.22 -4.18
C PRO A 43 6.43 14.72 -4.05
N THR A 44 5.59 14.01 -3.30
CA THR A 44 5.58 12.55 -3.19
C THR A 44 5.22 11.95 -4.56
N SER A 45 6.08 11.13 -5.13
CA SER A 45 5.80 10.41 -6.39
C SER A 45 5.26 9.00 -6.10
N VAL A 46 4.20 8.65 -6.81
CA VAL A 46 3.50 7.35 -6.69
C VAL A 46 3.69 6.58 -7.98
N ALA A 47 3.95 5.27 -7.90
CA ALA A 47 4.03 4.37 -9.04
C ALA A 47 3.08 3.18 -8.86
N TYR A 48 2.03 3.13 -9.67
CA TYR A 48 1.24 1.92 -9.85
C TYR A 48 1.98 0.92 -10.75
N VAL A 49 1.93 -0.35 -10.37
CA VAL A 49 2.51 -1.45 -11.13
C VAL A 49 1.43 -2.51 -11.38
N GLU A 50 1.14 -2.75 -12.65
CA GLU A 50 0.31 -3.85 -13.14
C GLU A 50 1.03 -5.19 -12.91
N VAL A 51 0.82 -5.81 -11.73
CA VAL A 51 1.59 -7.00 -11.33
C VAL A 51 1.26 -8.25 -12.12
N ASN A 52 0.21 -8.19 -12.94
CA ASN A 52 -0.07 -9.20 -13.96
C ASN A 52 1.07 -9.30 -14.99
N ASN A 53 1.79 -8.20 -15.24
CA ASN A 53 2.78 -8.11 -16.33
C ASN A 53 4.16 -7.68 -15.83
N ASN A 54 4.25 -6.98 -14.70
CA ASN A 54 5.47 -6.28 -14.27
C ASN A 54 5.83 -6.60 -12.81
N SER A 55 7.13 -6.52 -12.49
CA SER A 55 7.60 -6.69 -11.11
C SER A 55 7.53 -5.38 -10.35
N MET A 56 7.12 -5.45 -9.08
CA MET A 56 7.19 -4.33 -8.13
C MET A 56 8.61 -3.77 -8.01
N LEU A 57 9.65 -4.60 -8.20
CA LEU A 57 11.05 -4.22 -8.02
C LEU A 57 11.51 -3.12 -8.99
N ASN A 58 10.85 -2.94 -10.13
CA ASN A 58 11.17 -1.89 -11.09
C ASN A 58 11.08 -0.50 -10.47
N VAL A 59 10.18 -0.29 -9.50
CA VAL A 59 10.04 0.97 -8.77
C VAL A 59 11.34 1.33 -8.04
N GLY A 60 12.04 0.33 -7.49
CA GLY A 60 13.29 0.54 -6.76
C GLY A 60 14.52 0.74 -7.64
N LYS A 61 14.40 0.70 -8.97
CA LYS A 61 15.53 0.80 -9.90
C LYS A 61 15.90 2.24 -10.26
N TYR A 62 15.08 3.22 -9.87
CA TYR A 62 15.26 4.62 -10.23
C TYR A 62 15.67 5.47 -9.04
N THR A 63 16.83 6.13 -9.13
CA THR A 63 17.33 7.08 -8.14
C THR A 63 17.62 8.44 -8.77
N LEU A 64 17.53 9.51 -8.01
CA LEU A 64 17.91 10.85 -8.47
C LEU A 64 19.44 10.93 -8.66
N ALA A 65 19.88 11.38 -9.83
CA ALA A 65 21.30 11.61 -10.12
C ALA A 65 21.95 12.53 -9.08
N ASN A 66 21.23 13.58 -8.68
CA ASN A 66 21.65 14.47 -7.61
C ASN A 66 21.17 13.91 -6.26
N GLY A 67 22.13 13.50 -5.42
CA GLY A 67 21.86 13.08 -4.05
C GLY A 67 21.43 11.62 -3.87
N GLY A 68 21.08 10.88 -4.92
CA GLY A 68 20.87 9.42 -4.84
C GLY A 68 19.58 8.98 -4.15
N GLY A 69 18.67 9.89 -3.80
CA GLY A 69 17.36 9.56 -3.22
C GLY A 69 16.48 8.77 -4.20
N ASN A 70 15.49 8.02 -3.68
CA ASN A 70 14.56 7.29 -4.54
C ASN A 70 13.80 8.24 -5.45
N VAL A 71 13.58 7.83 -6.71
CA VAL A 71 12.65 8.57 -7.56
C VAL A 71 11.22 8.42 -7.07
N PHE A 72 10.82 7.20 -6.70
CA PHE A 72 9.46 6.89 -6.26
C PHE A 72 9.39 6.73 -4.75
N ASP A 73 8.36 7.31 -4.14
CA ASP A 73 8.16 7.30 -2.69
C ASP A 73 7.09 6.29 -2.27
N VAL A 74 6.14 6.00 -3.17
CA VAL A 74 5.06 5.03 -2.98
C VAL A 74 4.97 4.12 -4.20
N ALA A 75 4.91 2.80 -3.97
CA ALA A 75 4.59 1.79 -4.97
C ALA A 75 3.20 1.20 -4.67
N VAL A 76 2.38 0.98 -5.71
CA VAL A 76 1.04 0.41 -5.56
C VAL A 76 0.96 -0.90 -6.35
N ILE A 77 0.65 -1.99 -5.63
CA ILE A 77 0.36 -3.30 -6.23
C ILE A 77 -1.02 -3.20 -6.88
N PHE A 78 -1.08 -3.24 -8.21
CA PHE A 78 -2.32 -3.14 -8.96
C PHE A 78 -2.67 -4.47 -9.64
N ALA A 79 -3.79 -5.13 -9.29
CA ALA A 79 -4.68 -4.84 -8.15
C ALA A 79 -5.37 -6.10 -7.60
N ALA A 80 -5.67 -6.07 -6.30
CA ALA A 80 -6.66 -6.97 -5.68
C ALA A 80 -8.09 -6.58 -6.11
N ASN A 81 -9.06 -7.43 -5.76
CA ASN A 81 -10.45 -7.24 -6.17
C ASN A 81 -11.43 -7.32 -5.00
N ILE A 82 -12.53 -6.56 -5.09
CA ILE A 82 -13.77 -6.85 -4.38
C ILE A 82 -14.64 -7.79 -5.23
N ASN A 83 -14.77 -9.04 -4.80
CA ASN A 83 -15.63 -10.04 -5.43
C ASN A 83 -16.94 -10.20 -4.66
N TYR A 84 -17.88 -10.95 -5.23
CA TYR A 84 -19.19 -11.23 -4.65
C TYR A 84 -19.52 -12.72 -4.70
N ASP A 85 -19.86 -13.30 -3.55
CA ASP A 85 -20.42 -14.66 -3.46
C ASP A 85 -21.95 -14.56 -3.56
N THR A 86 -22.53 -15.15 -4.62
CA THR A 86 -23.97 -15.10 -4.88
C THR A 86 -24.78 -16.06 -4.02
N GLY A 87 -24.15 -17.11 -3.46
CA GLY A 87 -24.79 -18.07 -2.56
C GLY A 87 -24.98 -17.50 -1.17
N THR A 88 -23.98 -16.80 -0.64
CA THR A 88 -24.05 -16.13 0.67
C THR A 88 -24.48 -14.66 0.60
N GLN A 89 -24.50 -14.06 -0.59
CA GLN A 89 -24.76 -12.64 -0.83
C GLN A 89 -23.77 -11.71 -0.11
N THR A 90 -22.49 -12.09 -0.10
CA THR A 90 -21.45 -11.35 0.61
C THR A 90 -20.29 -10.98 -0.29
N ALA A 91 -19.79 -9.75 -0.16
CA ALA A 91 -18.55 -9.34 -0.79
C ALA A 91 -17.32 -9.90 -0.03
N TYR A 92 -16.26 -10.22 -0.76
CA TYR A 92 -15.01 -10.72 -0.19
C TYR A 92 -13.80 -10.22 -0.97
N LEU A 93 -12.66 -10.10 -0.27
CA LEU A 93 -11.40 -9.68 -0.86
C LEU A 93 -10.81 -10.85 -1.64
N HIS A 94 -10.47 -10.60 -2.90
CA HIS A 94 -9.93 -11.60 -3.80
C HIS A 94 -8.58 -11.15 -4.36
N PHE A 95 -7.64 -12.09 -4.42
CA PHE A 95 -6.35 -11.90 -5.10
C PHE A 95 -6.30 -12.84 -6.29
N ASN A 96 -6.08 -12.30 -7.48
CA ASN A 96 -5.72 -13.15 -8.61
C ASN A 96 -4.33 -13.80 -8.37
N GLU A 97 -3.97 -14.78 -9.18
CA GLU A 97 -2.72 -15.53 -9.01
C GLU A 97 -1.45 -14.67 -9.04
N ASN A 98 -1.46 -13.54 -9.75
CA ASN A 98 -0.29 -12.66 -9.88
C ASN A 98 -0.14 -11.77 -8.66
N VAL A 99 -1.24 -11.22 -8.14
CA VAL A 99 -1.25 -10.49 -6.87
C VAL A 99 -0.86 -11.42 -5.73
N GLN A 100 -1.49 -12.60 -5.64
CA GLN A 100 -1.13 -13.60 -4.62
C GLN A 100 0.35 -13.96 -4.70
N ARG A 101 0.90 -14.17 -5.91
CA ARG A 101 2.32 -14.45 -6.09
C ARG A 101 3.23 -13.33 -5.56
N VAL A 102 2.86 -12.06 -5.72
CA VAL A 102 3.62 -10.94 -5.11
C VAL A 102 3.51 -10.96 -3.59
N LEU A 103 2.31 -11.21 -3.05
CA LEU A 103 2.03 -11.25 -1.61
C LEU A 103 2.74 -12.43 -0.91
N ASP A 104 2.72 -13.62 -1.50
CA ASP A 104 3.46 -14.80 -1.02
C ASP A 104 4.98 -14.56 -1.03
N ASN A 105 5.46 -13.69 -1.91
CA ASN A 105 6.87 -13.36 -2.09
C ASN A 105 7.23 -11.97 -1.56
N VAL A 106 6.55 -11.47 -0.52
CA VAL A 106 6.83 -10.14 0.07
C VAL A 106 8.29 -9.94 0.44
N ALA A 107 8.99 -10.99 0.90
CA ALA A 107 10.41 -10.93 1.26
C ALA A 107 11.30 -10.47 0.09
N THR A 108 10.92 -10.79 -1.16
CA THR A 108 11.70 -10.52 -2.37
C THR A 108 11.05 -9.51 -3.30
N GLN A 109 9.73 -9.27 -3.23
CA GLN A 109 9.03 -8.31 -4.10
C GLN A 109 8.68 -6.98 -3.41
N VAL A 110 8.50 -6.99 -2.08
CA VAL A 110 7.99 -5.83 -1.32
C VAL A 110 9.05 -5.29 -0.35
N ARG A 111 9.63 -6.15 0.49
CA ARG A 111 10.62 -5.76 1.51
C ARG A 111 11.84 -5.03 0.93
N PRO A 112 12.36 -5.34 -0.27
CA PRO A 112 13.44 -4.55 -0.85
C PRO A 112 13.06 -3.09 -1.08
N LEU A 113 11.81 -2.80 -1.48
CA LEU A 113 11.32 -1.43 -1.68
C LEU A 113 11.15 -0.72 -0.34
N GLN A 114 10.52 -1.38 0.63
CA GLN A 114 10.32 -0.83 1.97
C GLN A 114 11.65 -0.52 2.68
N ARG A 115 12.68 -1.36 2.52
CA ARG A 115 14.04 -1.09 3.04
C ARG A 115 14.69 0.13 2.40
N LYS A 116 14.33 0.49 1.17
CA LYS A 116 14.73 1.75 0.54
C LYS A 116 13.92 2.95 1.05
N GLY A 117 12.89 2.73 1.87
CA GLY A 117 11.97 3.78 2.33
C GLY A 117 10.77 4.00 1.40
N ILE A 118 10.56 3.15 0.40
CA ILE A 118 9.42 3.22 -0.52
C ILE A 118 8.24 2.49 0.12
N LYS A 119 7.13 3.21 0.36
CA LYS A 119 5.91 2.61 0.90
C LYS A 119 5.26 1.71 -0.15
N VAL A 120 4.67 0.59 0.26
CA VAL A 120 3.98 -0.33 -0.65
C VAL A 120 2.51 -0.49 -0.24
N LEU A 121 1.61 -0.08 -1.13
CA LEU A 121 0.16 -0.16 -0.97
C LEU A 121 -0.41 -1.30 -1.81
N LEU A 122 -1.59 -1.79 -1.41
CA LEU A 122 -2.41 -2.68 -2.24
C LEU A 122 -3.62 -1.91 -2.76
N SER A 123 -3.74 -1.77 -4.08
CA SER A 123 -4.96 -1.25 -4.69
C SER A 123 -6.03 -2.34 -4.76
N VAL A 124 -7.28 -1.93 -4.58
CA VAL A 124 -8.46 -2.79 -4.64
C VAL A 124 -9.43 -2.19 -5.65
N LEU A 125 -9.82 -3.02 -6.61
CA LEU A 125 -10.67 -2.67 -7.75
C LEU A 125 -11.96 -3.50 -7.77
N GLY A 126 -13.02 -3.00 -8.40
CA GLY A 126 -14.16 -3.83 -8.76
C GLY A 126 -13.77 -4.99 -9.71
N ASN A 127 -14.66 -5.97 -9.85
CA ASN A 127 -14.38 -7.15 -10.69
C ASN A 127 -15.62 -7.72 -11.39
N HIS A 128 -16.48 -6.83 -11.88
CA HIS A 128 -17.64 -7.13 -12.71
C HIS A 128 -18.68 -8.05 -12.04
N GLN A 129 -18.67 -8.13 -10.71
CA GLN A 129 -19.50 -9.05 -9.93
C GLN A 129 -20.65 -8.37 -9.18
N GLY A 130 -20.80 -7.05 -9.34
CA GLY A 130 -21.87 -6.26 -8.75
C GLY A 130 -21.56 -5.73 -7.37
N ALA A 131 -20.65 -6.32 -6.60
CA ALA A 131 -20.18 -5.73 -5.34
C ALA A 131 -19.12 -4.66 -5.60
N GLY A 132 -19.26 -3.53 -4.93
CA GLY A 132 -18.31 -2.41 -4.99
C GLY A 132 -18.32 -1.63 -3.68
N PHE A 133 -17.39 -0.68 -3.54
CA PHE A 133 -17.20 0.03 -2.27
C PHE A 133 -18.39 0.92 -1.90
N ALA A 134 -19.23 1.27 -2.88
CA ALA A 134 -20.39 2.13 -2.69
C ALA A 134 -21.72 1.39 -2.50
N ASN A 135 -21.78 0.04 -2.44
CA ASN A 135 -23.06 -0.68 -2.30
C ASN A 135 -23.17 -1.73 -1.19
N PHE A 136 -22.32 -1.70 -0.16
CA PHE A 136 -22.55 -2.46 1.06
C PHE A 136 -23.93 -2.11 1.66
N THR A 137 -24.69 -3.14 2.03
CA THR A 137 -26.08 -2.99 2.49
C THR A 137 -26.20 -2.64 3.97
N SER A 138 -25.09 -2.68 4.72
CA SER A 138 -25.05 -2.32 6.14
C SER A 138 -23.63 -1.95 6.58
N GLN A 139 -23.54 -1.25 7.72
CA GLN A 139 -22.27 -0.95 8.38
C GLN A 139 -21.50 -2.22 8.77
N GLN A 140 -22.20 -3.29 9.16
CA GLN A 140 -21.58 -4.59 9.47
C GLN A 140 -20.92 -5.22 8.24
N ALA A 141 -21.58 -5.21 7.08
CA ALA A 141 -21.04 -5.74 5.84
C ALA A 141 -19.79 -4.96 5.39
N ALA A 142 -19.87 -3.62 5.43
CA ALA A 142 -18.73 -2.75 5.12
C ALA A 142 -17.56 -3.00 6.09
N SER A 143 -17.86 -3.13 7.40
CA SER A 143 -16.83 -3.41 8.42
C SER A 143 -16.20 -4.80 8.27
N ALA A 144 -16.94 -5.79 7.80
CA ALA A 144 -16.40 -7.13 7.54
C ALA A 144 -15.39 -7.11 6.38
N PHE A 145 -15.66 -6.34 5.33
CA PHE A 145 -14.70 -6.14 4.24
C PHE A 145 -13.50 -5.28 4.68
N ALA A 146 -13.73 -4.21 5.46
CA ALA A 146 -12.64 -3.43 6.07
C ALA A 146 -11.70 -4.31 6.90
N LYS A 147 -12.23 -5.31 7.62
CA LYS A 147 -11.43 -6.27 8.35
C LYS A 147 -10.55 -7.12 7.43
N GLN A 148 -11.09 -7.64 6.33
CA GLN A 148 -10.31 -8.41 5.36
C GLN A 148 -9.14 -7.59 4.78
N LEU A 149 -9.39 -6.31 4.46
CA LEU A 149 -8.35 -5.38 4.00
C LEU A 149 -7.26 -5.18 5.05
N SER A 150 -7.63 -4.86 6.29
CA SER A 150 -6.65 -4.64 7.37
C SER A 150 -5.88 -5.92 7.72
N ASP A 151 -6.54 -7.08 7.68
CA ASP A 151 -5.91 -8.38 7.94
C ASP A 151 -4.85 -8.67 6.87
N ALA A 152 -5.15 -8.43 5.59
CA ALA A 152 -4.18 -8.57 4.49
C ALA A 152 -2.98 -7.60 4.63
N VAL A 153 -3.24 -6.33 4.99
CA VAL A 153 -2.15 -5.36 5.26
C VAL A 153 -1.25 -5.84 6.39
N ALA A 154 -1.82 -6.39 7.47
CA ALA A 154 -1.06 -6.91 8.60
C ALA A 154 -0.27 -8.18 8.24
N GLU A 155 -0.93 -9.14 7.58
CA GLU A 155 -0.35 -10.43 7.19
C GLU A 155 0.86 -10.26 6.26
N TYR A 156 0.71 -9.45 5.21
CA TYR A 156 1.76 -9.24 4.22
C TYR A 156 2.71 -8.08 4.59
N GLY A 157 2.44 -7.38 5.70
CA GLY A 157 3.24 -6.25 6.18
C GLY A 157 3.30 -5.11 5.16
N LEU A 158 2.15 -4.74 4.60
CA LEU A 158 2.01 -3.62 3.66
C LEU A 158 1.90 -2.29 4.42
N ASP A 159 2.04 -1.19 3.68
CA ASP A 159 1.99 0.17 4.23
C ASP A 159 0.59 0.78 4.15
N GLY A 160 -0.34 0.17 3.42
CA GLY A 160 -1.71 0.66 3.30
C GLY A 160 -2.52 0.06 2.17
N VAL A 161 -3.68 0.67 1.92
CA VAL A 161 -4.65 0.30 0.88
C VAL A 161 -4.94 1.50 0.01
N ASP A 162 -5.20 1.23 -1.27
CA ASP A 162 -5.72 2.18 -2.23
C ASP A 162 -7.10 1.72 -2.74
N PHE A 163 -8.04 2.64 -2.87
CA PHE A 163 -9.38 2.36 -3.41
C PHE A 163 -9.53 2.88 -4.84
N ASP A 164 -9.91 1.98 -5.75
CA ASP A 164 -10.22 2.28 -7.14
C ASP A 164 -11.62 1.75 -7.50
N ASP A 165 -12.63 2.63 -7.49
CA ASP A 165 -14.03 2.25 -7.71
C ASP A 165 -14.43 2.19 -9.18
N GLU A 166 -13.61 1.52 -9.99
CA GLU A 166 -13.95 1.13 -11.35
C GLU A 166 -14.39 -0.35 -11.42
N TYR A 167 -15.12 -0.70 -12.47
CA TYR A 167 -15.46 -2.09 -12.81
C TYR A 167 -16.25 -2.89 -11.77
N ALA A 168 -16.86 -2.27 -10.75
CA ALA A 168 -17.73 -3.00 -9.82
C ALA A 168 -18.98 -3.59 -10.51
N GLU A 169 -19.48 -2.90 -11.54
CA GLU A 169 -20.74 -3.23 -12.26
C GLU A 169 -21.95 -3.35 -11.33
N TYR A 170 -22.16 -2.33 -10.49
CA TYR A 170 -23.30 -2.22 -9.58
C TYR A 170 -24.63 -2.66 -10.21
N GLY A 171 -25.32 -3.62 -9.58
CA GLY A 171 -26.55 -4.25 -10.11
C GLY A 171 -26.35 -5.65 -10.67
N SER A 172 -25.14 -5.99 -11.14
CA SER A 172 -24.80 -7.36 -11.54
C SER A 172 -25.03 -8.34 -10.40
N ASN A 173 -25.40 -9.58 -10.74
CA ASN A 173 -25.73 -10.62 -9.76
C ASN A 173 -26.82 -10.24 -8.73
N GLY A 174 -27.66 -9.24 -9.05
CA GLY A 174 -28.74 -8.78 -8.18
C GLY A 174 -28.27 -7.93 -6.99
N THR A 175 -27.05 -7.41 -7.02
CA THR A 175 -26.59 -6.48 -5.99
C THR A 175 -27.33 -5.14 -6.03
N ALA A 176 -27.29 -4.40 -4.93
CA ALA A 176 -27.87 -3.06 -4.88
C ALA A 176 -27.04 -2.06 -5.72
N GLN A 177 -27.69 -0.99 -6.16
CA GLN A 177 -27.01 0.20 -6.69
C GLN A 177 -26.25 0.93 -5.57
N PRO A 178 -25.31 1.85 -5.91
CA PRO A 178 -24.60 2.64 -4.93
C PRO A 178 -25.54 3.37 -3.96
N ASN A 179 -25.18 3.40 -2.68
CA ASN A 179 -25.88 4.09 -1.61
C ASN A 179 -24.93 5.01 -0.84
N ASP A 180 -25.49 5.98 -0.11
CA ASP A 180 -24.71 7.08 0.47
C ASP A 180 -23.85 6.66 1.68
N SER A 181 -24.15 5.53 2.32
CA SER A 181 -23.52 5.13 3.58
C SER A 181 -22.39 4.13 3.43
N SER A 182 -22.43 3.30 2.40
CA SER A 182 -21.53 2.16 2.18
C SER A 182 -20.06 2.54 2.33
N PHE A 183 -19.61 3.53 1.56
CA PHE A 183 -18.19 3.89 1.52
C PHE A 183 -17.74 4.60 2.80
N VAL A 184 -18.60 5.45 3.38
CA VAL A 184 -18.35 6.09 4.68
C VAL A 184 -18.17 5.05 5.77
N HIS A 185 -19.03 4.02 5.83
CA HIS A 185 -18.89 2.92 6.79
C HIS A 185 -17.61 2.12 6.58
N LEU A 186 -17.28 1.81 5.32
CA LEU A 186 -16.07 1.07 4.97
C LEU A 186 -14.81 1.81 5.43
N VAL A 187 -14.66 3.07 5.05
CA VAL A 187 -13.47 3.87 5.34
C VAL A 187 -13.35 4.16 6.84
N THR A 188 -14.48 4.43 7.51
CA THR A 188 -14.50 4.61 8.97
C THR A 188 -13.98 3.36 9.69
N ALA A 189 -14.47 2.17 9.32
CA ALA A 189 -14.03 0.92 9.90
C ALA A 189 -12.57 0.62 9.58
N LEU A 190 -12.15 0.83 8.33
CA LEU A 190 -10.79 0.57 7.90
C LEU A 190 -9.78 1.47 8.62
N ARG A 191 -10.05 2.78 8.71
CA ARG A 191 -9.18 3.70 9.46
C ARG A 191 -9.08 3.33 10.95
N ALA A 192 -10.16 2.85 11.56
CA ALA A 192 -10.13 2.36 12.94
C ALA A 192 -9.26 1.10 13.10
N ASN A 193 -9.29 0.20 12.12
CA ASN A 193 -8.51 -1.05 12.16
C ASN A 193 -7.01 -0.82 11.94
N MET A 194 -6.63 0.19 11.14
CA MET A 194 -5.24 0.46 10.77
C MET A 194 -4.90 1.96 10.83
N PRO A 195 -4.93 2.58 12.02
CA PRO A 195 -4.82 4.04 12.17
C PRO A 195 -3.50 4.60 11.64
N ASP A 196 -2.41 3.83 11.69
CA ASP A 196 -1.06 4.24 11.31
C ASP A 196 -0.69 3.86 9.86
N LYS A 197 -1.64 3.34 9.08
CA LYS A 197 -1.43 2.91 7.68
C LYS A 197 -1.98 3.92 6.70
N VAL A 198 -1.45 3.89 5.48
CA VAL A 198 -1.91 4.74 4.39
C VAL A 198 -3.27 4.26 3.89
N ILE A 199 -4.20 5.20 3.69
CA ILE A 199 -5.43 4.97 2.92
C ILE A 199 -5.46 6.00 1.80
N SER A 200 -5.45 5.56 0.54
CA SER A 200 -5.55 6.45 -0.62
C SER A 200 -6.81 6.21 -1.44
N LEU A 201 -7.15 7.20 -2.27
CA LEU A 201 -8.31 7.18 -3.15
C LEU A 201 -7.92 7.57 -4.58
N TYR A 202 -8.12 6.65 -5.50
CA TYR A 202 -8.22 6.95 -6.93
C TYR A 202 -9.56 7.66 -7.15
N ASN A 203 -9.53 8.96 -7.49
CA ASN A 203 -10.71 9.85 -7.42
C ASN A 203 -11.67 9.63 -8.61
N ILE A 204 -12.28 8.46 -8.66
CA ILE A 204 -13.25 8.03 -9.67
C ILE A 204 -14.34 7.14 -9.04
N GLY A 205 -15.40 6.91 -9.80
CA GLY A 205 -16.46 5.98 -9.44
C GLY A 205 -17.44 6.49 -8.39
N PRO A 206 -18.54 5.75 -8.17
CA PRO A 206 -19.57 6.10 -7.20
C PRO A 206 -19.08 6.37 -5.76
N ALA A 207 -18.04 5.68 -5.30
CA ALA A 207 -17.47 5.82 -3.97
C ALA A 207 -16.82 7.19 -3.75
N ALA A 208 -16.06 7.69 -4.73
CA ALA A 208 -15.38 8.98 -4.62
C ALA A 208 -16.34 10.18 -4.48
N ALA A 209 -17.60 10.02 -4.90
CA ALA A 209 -18.65 11.03 -4.74
C ALA A 209 -19.42 10.93 -3.39
N ARG A 210 -19.11 9.94 -2.54
CA ARG A 210 -19.88 9.58 -1.33
C ARG A 210 -19.02 9.51 -0.09
N LEU A 211 -18.39 10.64 0.23
CA LEU A 211 -17.46 10.76 1.36
C LEU A 211 -18.13 11.25 2.66
N SER A 212 -19.43 11.56 2.62
CA SER A 212 -20.16 12.08 3.80
C SER A 212 -21.51 11.40 3.96
N TYR A 213 -21.79 10.93 5.18
CA TYR A 213 -23.06 10.31 5.54
C TYR A 213 -23.31 10.42 7.05
N GLY A 214 -24.54 10.71 7.45
CA GLY A 214 -24.94 10.73 8.87
C GLY A 214 -24.17 11.73 9.74
N GLY A 215 -23.66 12.83 9.16
CA GLY A 215 -22.84 13.82 9.87
C GLY A 215 -21.36 13.45 10.00
N VAL A 216 -20.92 12.34 9.40
CA VAL A 216 -19.51 11.92 9.34
C VAL A 216 -18.99 12.16 7.93
N ASP A 217 -17.88 12.89 7.81
CA ASP A 217 -17.11 13.06 6.57
C ASP A 217 -15.77 12.31 6.70
N VAL A 218 -15.53 11.35 5.80
CA VAL A 218 -14.32 10.51 5.81
C VAL A 218 -13.15 11.08 5.00
N SER A 219 -13.27 12.28 4.42
CA SER A 219 -12.19 12.90 3.63
C SER A 219 -10.88 12.97 4.43
N SER A 220 -10.95 13.33 5.71
CA SER A 220 -9.79 13.41 6.60
C SER A 220 -9.17 12.05 6.98
N ALA A 221 -9.91 10.96 6.76
CA ALA A 221 -9.42 9.60 6.97
C ALA A 221 -8.52 9.11 5.83
N PHE A 222 -8.42 9.84 4.71
CA PHE A 222 -7.48 9.55 3.63
C PHE A 222 -6.14 10.28 3.83
N ASP A 223 -5.07 9.62 3.42
CA ASP A 223 -3.73 10.20 3.37
C ASP A 223 -3.46 10.85 2.02
N TYR A 224 -3.99 10.28 0.93
CA TYR A 224 -3.81 10.77 -0.43
C TYR A 224 -5.08 10.62 -1.27
N ALA A 225 -5.26 11.52 -2.23
CA ALA A 225 -6.20 11.33 -3.33
C ALA A 225 -5.62 11.87 -4.63
N TRP A 226 -5.92 11.20 -5.75
CA TRP A 226 -5.28 11.52 -7.03
C TRP A 226 -6.23 11.44 -8.23
N ASN A 227 -5.91 12.22 -9.25
CA ASN A 227 -6.57 12.25 -10.55
C ASN A 227 -6.52 10.87 -11.21
N PRO A 228 -7.65 10.33 -11.71
CA PRO A 228 -7.66 9.04 -12.39
C PRO A 228 -7.38 9.11 -13.90
N TYR A 229 -7.26 10.29 -14.49
CA TYR A 229 -7.21 10.46 -15.93
C TYR A 229 -5.78 10.74 -16.41
N TYR A 230 -5.08 9.69 -16.86
CA TYR A 230 -3.69 9.79 -17.30
C TYR A 230 -3.48 10.79 -18.45
N GLY A 231 -2.40 11.56 -18.37
CA GLY A 231 -2.07 12.63 -19.31
C GLY A 231 -2.81 13.95 -19.06
N THR A 232 -3.52 14.08 -17.93
CA THR A 232 -4.36 15.26 -17.65
C THR A 232 -4.04 15.92 -16.30
N TRP A 233 -4.66 17.08 -16.08
CA TRP A 233 -4.70 17.80 -14.82
C TRP A 233 -6.14 17.92 -14.34
N GLN A 234 -6.47 17.28 -13.23
CA GLN A 234 -7.78 17.40 -12.59
C GLN A 234 -7.64 17.32 -11.08
N VAL A 235 -7.91 18.44 -10.39
CA VAL A 235 -7.82 18.50 -8.92
C VAL A 235 -8.88 17.58 -8.31
N PRO A 236 -8.51 16.59 -7.47
CA PRO A 236 -9.49 15.76 -6.77
C PRO A 236 -10.41 16.60 -5.88
N GLY A 237 -11.71 16.33 -5.90
CA GLY A 237 -12.72 17.04 -5.13
C GLY A 237 -12.79 16.64 -3.64
N VAL A 238 -11.79 15.95 -3.13
CA VAL A 238 -11.69 15.47 -1.74
C VAL A 238 -11.21 16.61 -0.85
N ALA A 239 -11.80 16.79 0.34
CA ALA A 239 -11.43 17.84 1.29
C ALA A 239 -10.10 17.54 2.01
N LEU A 240 -9.01 17.45 1.25
CA LEU A 240 -7.64 17.27 1.71
C LEU A 240 -6.79 18.51 1.38
N PRO A 241 -5.74 18.79 2.18
CA PRO A 241 -4.78 19.83 1.83
C PRO A 241 -4.05 19.47 0.52
N LYS A 242 -3.61 20.49 -0.23
CA LYS A 242 -2.87 20.30 -1.50
C LYS A 242 -1.65 19.39 -1.36
N SER A 243 -1.01 19.36 -0.18
CA SER A 243 0.14 18.48 0.10
C SER A 243 -0.19 16.98 0.01
N LYS A 244 -1.48 16.61 0.02
CA LYS A 244 -1.99 15.24 -0.05
C LYS A 244 -2.71 14.92 -1.37
N LEU A 245 -2.72 15.86 -2.32
CA LEU A 245 -3.47 15.73 -3.57
C LEU A 245 -2.53 15.65 -4.78
N SER A 246 -2.87 14.79 -5.73
CA SER A 246 -2.24 14.75 -7.06
C SER A 246 -3.25 15.11 -8.15
N PRO A 247 -3.29 16.37 -8.62
CA PRO A 247 -4.08 16.72 -9.79
C PRO A 247 -3.49 16.17 -11.09
N ALA A 248 -2.17 16.00 -11.14
CA ALA A 248 -1.48 15.36 -12.26
C ALA A 248 -1.60 13.84 -12.16
N ALA A 249 -1.79 13.19 -13.31
CA ALA A 249 -1.69 11.74 -13.45
C ALA A 249 -1.06 11.42 -14.80
N VAL A 250 -0.10 10.48 -14.83
CA VAL A 250 0.57 10.08 -16.07
C VAL A 250 0.74 8.56 -16.15
N GLU A 251 0.68 8.03 -17.37
CA GLU A 251 1.04 6.64 -17.67
C GLU A 251 2.44 6.62 -18.27
N ILE A 252 3.39 5.97 -17.60
CA ILE A 252 4.79 5.88 -18.03
C ILE A 252 4.88 5.06 -19.32
N GLY A 253 5.63 5.56 -20.29
CA GLY A 253 5.76 4.94 -21.61
C GLY A 253 4.60 5.22 -22.58
N ARG A 254 3.54 5.92 -22.15
CA ARG A 254 2.42 6.32 -23.01
C ARG A 254 2.15 7.81 -23.01
N THR A 255 2.14 8.45 -21.85
CA THR A 255 2.05 9.91 -21.76
C THR A 255 3.35 10.51 -22.28
N SER A 256 3.27 11.50 -23.17
CA SER A 256 4.49 12.07 -23.76
C SER A 256 5.39 12.69 -22.67
N PRO A 257 6.73 12.60 -22.80
CA PRO A 257 7.65 13.23 -21.85
C PRO A 257 7.40 14.74 -21.67
N ALA A 258 6.99 15.44 -22.74
CA ALA A 258 6.64 16.86 -22.67
C ALA A 258 5.39 17.11 -21.79
N THR A 259 4.36 16.27 -21.93
CA THR A 259 3.16 16.33 -21.08
C THR A 259 3.50 16.00 -19.63
N ALA A 260 4.30 14.96 -19.39
CA ALA A 260 4.71 14.58 -18.04
C ALA A 260 5.51 15.70 -17.35
N ALA A 261 6.48 16.30 -18.04
CA ALA A 261 7.21 17.47 -17.52
C ALA A 261 6.28 18.66 -17.26
N GLY A 262 5.36 18.98 -18.17
CA GLY A 262 4.41 20.08 -17.99
C GLY A 262 3.49 19.89 -16.77
N LEU A 263 2.99 18.66 -16.56
CA LEU A 263 2.18 18.32 -15.40
C LEU A 263 3.00 18.35 -14.10
N ALA A 264 4.24 17.84 -14.12
CA ALA A 264 5.13 17.85 -12.97
C ALA A 264 5.49 19.28 -12.54
N ARG A 265 5.80 20.15 -13.50
CA ARG A 265 6.04 21.58 -13.25
C ARG A 265 4.82 22.23 -12.63
N ARG A 266 3.63 21.98 -13.18
CA ARG A 266 2.37 22.50 -12.65
C ARG A 266 2.08 22.01 -11.23
N THR A 267 2.43 20.77 -10.89
CA THR A 267 2.34 20.25 -9.52
C THR A 267 3.16 21.11 -8.55
N VAL A 268 4.40 21.45 -8.90
CA VAL A 268 5.26 22.30 -8.08
C VAL A 268 4.74 23.74 -8.02
N ASP A 269 4.45 24.36 -9.17
CA ASP A 269 4.02 25.75 -9.28
C ASP A 269 2.73 26.03 -8.50
N GLU A 270 1.78 25.08 -8.52
CA GLU A 270 0.50 25.21 -7.81
C GLU A 270 0.54 24.69 -6.36
N GLY A 271 1.69 24.20 -5.89
CA GLY A 271 1.91 23.77 -4.50
C GLY A 271 1.22 22.46 -4.12
N TYR A 272 1.06 21.54 -5.07
CA TYR A 272 0.54 20.20 -4.81
C TYR A 272 1.67 19.26 -4.37
N GLY A 273 1.37 18.39 -3.40
CA GLY A 273 2.38 17.56 -2.74
C GLY A 273 2.48 16.13 -3.25
N VAL A 274 1.70 15.74 -4.27
CA VAL A 274 1.71 14.38 -4.83
C VAL A 274 1.75 14.44 -6.36
N TYR A 275 2.44 13.47 -6.97
CA TYR A 275 2.49 13.27 -8.41
C TYR A 275 2.27 11.78 -8.74
N LEU A 276 1.11 11.47 -9.33
CA LEU A 276 0.71 10.11 -9.67
C LEU A 276 1.31 9.65 -10.99
N THR A 277 1.93 8.47 -10.98
CA THR A 277 2.36 7.74 -12.16
C THR A 277 1.80 6.32 -12.17
N TYR A 278 1.57 5.77 -13.36
CA TYR A 278 1.03 4.44 -13.57
C TYR A 278 1.79 3.65 -14.62
N ASN A 279 1.73 2.32 -14.49
CA ASN A 279 2.24 1.32 -15.41
C ASN A 279 3.76 1.35 -15.64
N LEU A 280 4.53 1.54 -14.57
CA LEU A 280 5.99 1.37 -14.66
C LEU A 280 6.31 -0.10 -14.98
N ASP A 281 6.95 -0.33 -16.13
CA ASP A 281 7.31 -1.66 -16.62
C ASP A 281 8.79 -2.01 -16.34
N GLY A 282 9.24 -3.15 -16.90
CA GLY A 282 10.63 -3.61 -16.78
C GLY A 282 11.61 -3.03 -17.81
N SER A 283 11.16 -2.15 -18.70
CA SER A 283 12.01 -1.52 -19.71
C SER A 283 12.84 -0.39 -19.09
N ASP A 284 13.87 0.08 -19.81
CA ASP A 284 14.53 1.33 -19.41
C ASP A 284 13.62 2.53 -19.68
N ARG A 285 13.05 3.07 -18.59
CA ARG A 285 12.18 4.24 -18.59
C ARG A 285 12.90 5.50 -18.13
N SER A 286 14.24 5.51 -18.12
CA SER A 286 15.02 6.64 -17.59
C SER A 286 14.58 7.97 -18.19
N ALA A 287 14.36 8.04 -19.50
CA ALA A 287 13.92 9.27 -20.17
C ALA A 287 12.51 9.73 -19.74
N ASP A 288 11.56 8.80 -19.64
CA ASP A 288 10.19 9.08 -19.20
C ASP A 288 10.17 9.54 -17.74
N VAL A 289 10.96 8.87 -16.90
CA VAL A 289 11.10 9.15 -15.47
C VAL A 289 11.78 10.50 -15.24
N SER A 290 12.90 10.74 -15.93
CA SER A 290 13.62 12.00 -15.94
C SER A 290 12.77 13.20 -16.32
N ALA A 291 11.76 13.01 -17.19
CA ALA A 291 10.89 14.09 -17.63
C ALA A 291 10.16 14.76 -16.46
N PHE A 292 9.68 13.98 -15.49
CA PHE A 292 9.03 14.55 -14.30
C PHE A 292 10.02 14.83 -13.17
N THR A 293 11.08 14.03 -12.96
CA THR A 293 11.99 14.26 -11.83
C THR A 293 12.77 15.56 -11.94
N ARG A 294 13.08 16.02 -13.16
CA ARG A 294 13.70 17.33 -13.38
C ARG A 294 12.86 18.46 -12.82
N GLU A 295 11.54 18.38 -13.01
CA GLU A 295 10.61 19.43 -12.63
C GLU A 295 10.25 19.32 -11.13
N LEU A 296 10.02 18.10 -10.64
CA LEU A 296 9.66 17.88 -9.23
C LEU A 296 10.84 18.12 -8.27
N TYR A 297 12.06 17.76 -8.68
CA TYR A 297 13.21 17.61 -7.78
C TYR A 297 14.49 18.29 -8.29
N GLY A 298 14.49 18.90 -9.47
CA GLY A 298 15.70 19.48 -10.05
C GLY A 298 16.79 18.45 -10.38
N SER A 299 16.42 17.20 -10.64
CA SER A 299 17.37 16.11 -10.91
C SER A 299 16.85 15.15 -11.98
N GLU A 300 17.76 14.70 -12.85
CA GLU A 300 17.55 13.54 -13.70
C GLU A 300 17.39 12.26 -12.87
N ALA A 301 16.80 11.23 -13.45
CA ALA A 301 16.75 9.88 -12.90
C ALA A 301 17.87 9.00 -13.49
N VAL A 302 18.38 8.09 -12.67
CA VAL A 302 19.34 7.05 -13.05
C VAL A 302 18.70 5.69 -12.81
N HIS A 303 18.69 4.86 -13.85
CA HIS A 303 18.23 3.48 -13.78
C HIS A 303 19.37 2.52 -13.43
N THR A 304 19.15 1.68 -12.42
CA THR A 304 20.04 0.57 -12.06
C THR A 304 19.32 -0.75 -12.39
N PRO A 305 19.81 -1.53 -13.36
CA PRO A 305 19.14 -2.74 -13.84
C PRO A 305 18.99 -3.84 -12.79
#